data_AF-A0A7L5ZJM1-F1
#
_entry.id   AF-A0A7L5ZJM1-F1
#
_cell.length_a   1.000
_cell.length_b   1.000
_cell.length_c   1.000
_cell.angle_alpha   90.00
_cell.angle_beta   90.00
_cell.angle_gamma   90.00
#
_symmetry.space_group_name_H-M   'P 1'
#
loop_
_entity.id
_entity.type
_entity.pdbx_description
1 polymer ?
#
loop_
_entity_poly.entity_id
_entity_poly.type
_entity_poly.pdbx_seq_one_letter_code
_entity_poly.pdbx_strand_id
1 'polypeptide(L)'
;MSNAELEDEARLRTAKAAGAHTLAECGDRSRGTFRGTISMLTMKPRSGTPWLEAEFTDGSGTVTLIWMGRRGIPGVVAGRELKVTGRISDVDGQRRIYNPHYELL
;
A
#
# COMPACT_ATOMS: atom_id res chain seq x y z
N MET A 1 -17.80 -14.46 -11.56
CA MET A 1 -16.74 -13.60 -11.04
C MET A 1 -17.02 -12.18 -11.49
N SER A 2 -16.98 -11.23 -10.56
CA SER A 2 -17.16 -9.80 -10.78
C SER A 2 -15.92 -9.18 -11.43
N ASN A 3 -16.04 -7.97 -11.96
CA ASN A 3 -14.91 -7.24 -12.55
C ASN A 3 -13.80 -6.97 -11.50
N ALA A 4 -14.19 -6.67 -10.26
CA ALA A 4 -13.24 -6.41 -9.18
C ALA A 4 -12.41 -7.65 -8.81
N GLU A 5 -13.04 -8.82 -8.72
CA GLU A 5 -12.35 -10.09 -8.42
C GLU A 5 -11.32 -10.45 -9.52
N LEU A 6 -11.66 -10.19 -10.79
CA LEU A 6 -10.75 -10.41 -11.92
C LEU A 6 -9.54 -9.47 -11.86
N GLU A 7 -9.75 -8.21 -11.51
CA GLU A 7 -8.67 -7.24 -11.35
C GLU A 7 -7.73 -7.60 -10.20
N ASP A 8 -8.27 -8.03 -9.07
CA ASP A 8 -7.47 -8.45 -7.92
C ASP A 8 -6.65 -9.70 -8.23
N GLU A 9 -7.23 -10.67 -8.94
CA GLU A 9 -6.47 -11.84 -9.40
C GLU A 9 -5.34 -11.45 -10.37
N ALA A 10 -5.60 -10.52 -11.29
CA ALA A 10 -4.58 -10.01 -12.21
C ALA A 10 -3.45 -9.25 -11.48
N ARG A 11 -3.79 -8.43 -10.47
CA ARG A 11 -2.81 -7.73 -9.61
C ARG A 11 -1.95 -8.73 -8.85
N LEU A 12 -2.58 -9.73 -8.23
CA LEU A 12 -1.87 -10.77 -7.46
C LEU A 12 -0.89 -11.55 -8.34
N ARG A 13 -1.30 -11.95 -9.54
CA ARG A 13 -0.42 -12.62 -10.51
C ARG A 13 0.78 -11.74 -10.88
N THR A 14 0.53 -10.45 -11.10
CA THR A 14 1.54 -9.45 -11.46
C THR A 14 2.53 -9.21 -10.32
N ALA A 15 2.06 -9.12 -9.07
CA ALA A 15 2.91 -8.98 -7.89
C ALA A 15 3.82 -10.20 -7.71
N LYS A 16 3.26 -11.41 -7.78
CA LYS A 16 4.03 -12.66 -7.69
C LYS A 16 5.08 -12.79 -8.80
N ALA A 17 4.72 -12.45 -10.04
CA ALA A 17 5.65 -12.49 -11.17
C ALA A 17 6.83 -11.50 -11.00
N ALA A 18 6.65 -10.42 -10.26
CA ALA A 18 7.71 -9.44 -9.96
C ALA A 18 8.60 -9.84 -8.78
N GLY A 19 8.41 -11.04 -8.20
CA GLY A 19 9.14 -11.49 -7.00
C GLY A 19 8.77 -10.69 -5.73
N ALA A 20 7.62 -10.02 -5.74
CA ALA A 20 7.13 -9.31 -4.57
C ALA A 20 6.51 -10.29 -3.56
N HIS A 21 6.60 -9.93 -2.29
CA HIS A 21 5.80 -10.58 -1.25
C HIS A 21 4.33 -10.19 -1.44
N THR A 22 3.40 -11.06 -1.01
CA THR A 22 1.99 -10.70 -0.94
C THR A 22 1.63 -10.13 0.43
N LEU A 23 0.69 -9.19 0.45
CA LEU A 23 0.15 -8.64 1.69
C LEU A 23 -0.54 -9.72 2.52
N ALA A 24 -1.22 -10.69 1.89
CA ALA A 24 -1.87 -11.79 2.60
C ALA A 24 -0.87 -12.70 3.36
N GLU A 25 0.33 -12.92 2.83
CA GLU A 25 1.33 -13.81 3.42
C GLU A 25 2.19 -13.14 4.50
N CYS A 26 2.16 -11.81 4.59
CA CYS A 26 3.00 -11.05 5.52
C CYS A 26 2.27 -10.74 6.83
N GLY A 27 2.80 -11.16 7.98
CA GLY A 27 2.23 -10.85 9.30
C GLY A 27 2.60 -9.46 9.84
N ASP A 28 2.13 -9.13 11.05
CA ASP A 28 2.59 -7.95 11.79
C ASP A 28 4.13 -7.98 11.96
N ARG A 29 4.74 -6.79 11.95
CA ARG A 29 6.20 -6.53 12.04
C ARG A 29 7.06 -7.13 10.93
N SER A 30 6.48 -7.83 9.96
CA SER A 30 7.20 -8.34 8.80
C SER A 30 7.68 -7.19 7.90
N ARG A 31 8.87 -7.35 7.32
CA ARG A 31 9.39 -6.44 6.29
C ARG A 31 9.23 -7.12 4.94
N GLY A 32 8.73 -6.39 3.97
CA GLY A 32 8.51 -6.91 2.63
C GLY A 32 8.57 -5.83 1.56
N THR A 33 8.57 -6.31 0.34
CA THR A 33 8.51 -5.54 -0.90
C THR A 33 7.25 -5.98 -1.63
N PHE A 34 6.36 -5.06 -1.91
CA PHE A 34 5.01 -5.28 -2.45
C PHE A 34 4.84 -4.51 -3.75
N ARG A 35 4.08 -5.06 -4.70
CA ARG A 35 3.71 -4.37 -5.94
C ARG A 35 2.19 -4.31 -6.01
N GLY A 36 1.64 -3.14 -6.29
CA GLY A 36 0.20 -2.94 -6.22
C GLY A 36 -0.22 -1.53 -6.61
N THR A 37 -1.50 -1.23 -6.42
CA THR A 37 -2.13 0.02 -6.85
C THR A 37 -2.64 0.81 -5.65
N ILE A 38 -2.55 2.13 -5.73
CA ILE A 38 -3.22 3.03 -4.79
C ILE A 38 -4.70 3.14 -5.15
N SER A 39 -5.59 2.69 -4.26
CA SER A 39 -7.04 2.82 -4.46
C SER A 39 -7.55 4.19 -4.03
N MET A 40 -7.01 4.74 -2.94
CA MET A 40 -7.48 6.00 -2.35
C MET A 40 -6.32 6.80 -1.74
N LEU A 41 -6.42 8.13 -1.78
CA LEU A 41 -5.50 9.04 -1.12
C LEU A 41 -6.28 9.99 -0.19
N THR A 42 -5.88 10.06 1.08
CA THR A 42 -6.53 10.90 2.10
C THR A 42 -5.48 11.69 2.88
N MET A 43 -5.79 12.93 3.25
CA MET A 43 -5.01 13.69 4.22
C MET A 43 -5.74 13.77 5.55
N LYS A 44 -5.09 13.33 6.63
CA LYS A 44 -5.63 13.43 7.99
C LYS A 44 -4.72 14.30 8.86
N PRO A 45 -5.23 15.37 9.51
CA PRO A 45 -4.46 16.10 10.49
C PRO A 45 -4.30 15.26 11.77
N ARG A 46 -3.09 15.16 12.30
CA ARG A 46 -2.79 14.49 13.58
C ARG A 46 -1.87 15.36 14.42
N SER A 47 -2.37 15.83 15.56
CA SER A 47 -1.66 16.74 16.48
C SER A 47 -1.04 17.96 15.78
N GLY A 48 -1.79 18.57 14.85
CA GLY A 48 -1.34 19.74 14.08
C GLY A 48 -0.43 19.44 12.88
N THR A 49 -0.02 18.19 12.68
CA THR A 49 0.82 17.78 11.55
C THR A 49 0.00 16.99 10.51
N PRO A 50 0.09 17.28 9.20
CA PRO A 50 -0.63 16.52 8.18
C PRO A 50 -0.01 15.13 8.01
N TRP A 51 -0.86 14.11 7.95
CA TRP A 51 -0.49 12.76 7.54
C TRP A 51 -1.14 12.47 6.20
N LEU A 52 -0.33 12.08 5.21
CA LEU A 52 -0.82 11.57 3.95
C LEU A 52 -0.99 10.06 4.07
N GLU A 53 -2.21 9.58 3.89
CA GLU A 53 -2.58 8.17 3.92
C GLU A 53 -2.96 7.73 2.50
N ALA A 54 -2.37 6.64 2.03
CA ALA A 54 -2.75 6.03 0.77
C ALA A 54 -3.16 4.58 1.01
N GLU A 55 -4.34 4.20 0.56
CA GLU A 55 -4.80 2.82 0.57
C GLU A 55 -4.16 2.09 -0.62
N PHE A 56 -3.47 1.00 -0.34
CA PHE A 56 -2.71 0.22 -1.31
C PHE A 56 -3.16 -1.24 -1.27
N THR A 57 -3.37 -1.82 -2.44
CA THR A 57 -3.70 -3.25 -2.60
C THR A 57 -2.81 -3.90 -3.65
N ASP A 58 -2.38 -5.14 -3.38
CA ASP A 58 -1.71 -6.02 -4.33
C ASP A 58 -2.64 -7.10 -4.92
N GLY A 59 -3.95 -7.01 -4.63
CA GLY A 59 -4.96 -8.00 -4.99
C GLY A 59 -5.10 -9.17 -4.00
N SER A 60 -4.16 -9.36 -3.07
CA SER A 60 -4.27 -10.34 -1.98
C SER A 60 -4.79 -9.74 -0.67
N GLY A 61 -4.67 -8.42 -0.52
CA GLY A 61 -5.16 -7.69 0.64
C GLY A 61 -4.83 -6.20 0.54
N THR A 62 -5.15 -5.48 1.60
CA THR A 62 -5.01 -4.02 1.66
C THR A 62 -4.13 -3.59 2.83
N VAL A 63 -3.37 -2.51 2.63
CA VAL A 63 -2.58 -1.84 3.67
C VAL A 63 -2.63 -0.33 3.47
N THR A 64 -2.56 0.43 4.56
CA THR A 64 -2.43 1.90 4.48
C THR A 64 -0.96 2.31 4.51
N LEU A 65 -0.51 2.98 3.46
CA LEU A 65 0.79 3.66 3.43
C LEU A 65 0.64 5.03 4.10
N ILE A 66 1.54 5.37 5.03
CA ILE A 66 1.43 6.61 5.81
C ILE A 66 2.73 7.41 5.69
N TRP A 67 2.63 8.64 5.20
CA TRP A 67 3.71 9.61 5.22
C TRP A 67 3.39 10.75 6.20
N MET A 68 4.17 10.84 7.26
CA MET A 68 3.99 11.82 8.33
C MET A 68 4.61 13.17 7.94
N GLY A 69 3.92 14.27 8.23
CA GLY A 69 4.39 15.62 7.91
C GLY A 69 4.36 15.96 6.42
N ARG A 70 3.76 15.10 5.59
CA ARG A 70 3.67 15.28 4.15
C ARG A 70 2.23 15.58 3.76
N ARG A 71 2.05 16.56 2.88
CA ARG A 71 0.76 16.88 2.24
C ARG A 71 0.59 16.20 0.88
N GLY A 72 1.69 15.71 0.31
CA GLY A 72 1.74 15.04 -0.98
C GLY A 72 3.07 14.31 -1.13
N ILE A 73 3.07 13.27 -1.96
CA ILE A 73 4.26 12.54 -2.38
C ILE A 73 4.23 12.49 -3.91
N PRO A 74 5.29 12.93 -4.60
CA PRO A 74 5.33 12.95 -6.07
C PRO A 74 4.98 11.58 -6.67
N GLY A 75 4.02 11.58 -7.59
CA GLY A 75 3.61 10.37 -8.31
C GLY A 75 2.74 9.40 -7.51
N VAL A 76 2.53 9.59 -6.20
CA VAL A 76 1.61 8.77 -5.41
C VAL A 76 0.21 9.37 -5.50
N VAL A 77 -0.59 8.83 -6.41
CA VAL A 77 -1.97 9.25 -6.69
C VAL A 77 -2.87 8.02 -6.83
N ALA A 78 -4.18 8.18 -6.66
CA ALA A 78 -5.14 7.10 -6.86
C ALA A 78 -5.06 6.55 -8.31
N GLY A 79 -5.20 5.24 -8.45
CA GLY A 79 -5.03 4.50 -9.69
C GLY A 79 -3.57 4.23 -10.08
N ARG A 80 -2.57 4.77 -9.36
CA ARG A 80 -1.16 4.56 -9.71
C ARG A 80 -0.65 3.21 -9.20
N GLU A 81 -0.01 2.45 -10.09
CA GLU A 81 0.78 1.28 -9.72
C GLU A 81 2.18 1.69 -9.23
N LEU A 82 2.62 1.08 -8.14
CA LEU A 82 3.93 1.30 -7.56
C LEU A 82 4.44 0.08 -6.79
N LYS A 83 5.74 0.08 -6.56
CA LYS A 83 6.42 -0.88 -5.68
C LYS A 83 6.69 -0.22 -4.34
N VAL A 84 6.37 -0.89 -3.24
CA VAL A 84 6.52 -0.43 -1.86
C VAL A 84 7.46 -1.35 -1.11
N THR A 85 8.45 -0.81 -0.41
CA THR A 85 9.27 -1.57 0.54
C THR A 85 9.14 -0.97 1.92
N GLY A 86 8.73 -1.78 2.89
CA GLY A 86 8.52 -1.31 4.26
C GLY A 86 8.18 -2.42 5.24
N ARG A 87 7.91 -2.01 6.48
CA ARG A 87 7.47 -2.91 7.55
C ARG A 87 5.97 -2.76 7.75
N ILE A 88 5.26 -3.89 7.77
CA ILE A 88 3.85 -3.94 8.16
C ILE A 88 3.75 -3.76 9.67
N SER A 89 2.82 -2.90 10.09
CA SER A 89 2.44 -2.72 11.49
C SER A 89 0.94 -2.89 11.60
N ASP A 90 0.49 -3.78 12.45
CA ASP A 90 -0.92 -3.89 12.83
C ASP A 90 -1.18 -3.01 14.07
N VAL A 91 -2.03 -2.00 13.92
CA VAL A 91 -2.40 -1.08 14.99
C VAL A 91 -3.91 -0.93 14.99
N ASP A 92 -4.55 -1.36 16.08
CA ASP A 92 -6.01 -1.36 16.23
C ASP A 92 -6.74 -2.11 15.09
N GLY A 93 -6.16 -3.23 14.63
CA GLY A 93 -6.70 -4.03 13.52
C GLY A 93 -6.53 -3.39 12.14
N GLN A 94 -5.72 -2.33 12.04
CA GLN A 94 -5.43 -1.63 10.79
C GLN A 94 -3.98 -1.86 10.39
N ARG A 95 -3.79 -2.48 9.23
CA ARG A 95 -2.46 -2.75 8.66
C ARG A 95 -1.89 -1.48 8.04
N ARG A 96 -0.70 -1.09 8.46
CA ARG A 96 -0.05 0.16 8.06
C ARG A 96 1.41 -0.07 7.68
N ILE A 97 1.92 0.75 6.78
CA ILE A 97 3.36 0.89 6.51
C ILE A 97 3.71 2.37 6.63
N TYR A 98 4.57 2.70 7.57
CA TYR A 98 5.00 4.07 7.81
C TYR A 98 6.24 4.42 7.00
N ASN A 99 6.21 5.59 6.35
CA ASN A 99 7.26 6.15 5.52
C ASN A 99 7.97 5.08 4.65
N PRO A 100 7.22 4.31 3.85
CA PRO A 100 7.82 3.30 2.99
C PRO A 100 8.77 3.93 1.97
N HIS A 101 9.75 3.13 1.55
CA HIS A 101 10.40 3.37 0.27
C HIS A 101 9.43 3.00 -0.86
N TYR A 102 9.38 3.79 -1.92
CA TYR A 102 8.52 3.53 -3.07
C TYR A 102 9.25 3.78 -4.39
N GLU A 103 8.85 3.02 -5.41
CA GLU A 103 9.28 3.17 -6.79
C GLU A 103 8.03 3.22 -7.69
N LEU A 104 7.99 4.17 -8.62
CA LEU A 104 6.91 4.26 -9.61
C LEU A 104 7.15 3.26 -10.73
N LEU A 105 6.09 2.59 -11.18
CA LEU A 105 6.14 1.59 -12.25
C LEU A 105 5.54 2.10 -13.57
#